data_AF-A0A812QZB0-F1
#
_entry.id   AF-A0A812QZB0-F1
#
_cell.length_a   1.000
_cell.length_b   1.000
_cell.length_c   1.000
_cell.angle_alpha   90.00
_cell.angle_beta   90.00
_cell.angle_gamma   90.00
#
_symmetry.space_group_name_H-M   'P 1'
#
loop_
_entity.id
_entity.type
_entity.pdbx_description
1 polymer ?
#
loop_
_entity_poly.entity_id
_entity_poly.type
_entity_poly.pdbx_seq_one_letter_code
_entity_poly.pdbx_strand_id
1 'polypeptide(L)'
;MWNLELHKNPDFVEDTADQAKQEMKMENTLKKLQKEWAEVDFQFESHRGTEVMLMKLADDKFEMLEEHQVQVQNMFASRFLSTFEAEVTSWQKTLANIAEVSQLLSEVQRSWVFLENLFIFSDEVKKELPEESDKFVGIDMDVKEILMNGVQVKSAKDFCNQGNIFQKLEKVQGALEMCQKALNEFMDSKKRAFPRFYFMSSNDLLDVLSNGNQPAKVIPQFPKFFIAIDSYTLEFPDGEDNRPHAVGMSACVGKEYVPFPEPLPLLGKVESYLDKCIEWFQKALKFFAKQDKEKYFSEGCMEDGAKRGEFIAKSQAAQCALLVQLITWVMLVETGFKGAQDGKEEAVKDAWEESHQLLLKLIEKTMTNLDKPTRQKIMCAITLDAHNRDVQERLVLEKVNSKDAFQWQSMLKCYWKEDIDDASMEIADAKLPYGYEYLGNGPRLVVTPLTDRIYVTATQAGCGRQGLGLGGLGFRVWGLGFRV
;
A
#
# COMPACT_ATOMS: atom_id res chain seq x y z
N MET A 1 -28.89 -67.14 -39.34
CA MET A 1 -27.90 -66.36 -40.12
C MET A 1 -27.75 -66.83 -41.57
N TRP A 2 -27.50 -68.11 -41.86
CA TRP A 2 -27.28 -68.56 -43.25
C TRP A 2 -28.48 -68.46 -44.22
N ASN A 3 -29.72 -68.36 -43.71
CA ASN A 3 -30.92 -68.13 -44.52
C ASN A 3 -31.20 -66.65 -44.89
N LEU A 4 -30.36 -65.69 -44.46
CA LEU A 4 -30.60 -64.25 -44.63
C LEU A 4 -29.94 -63.63 -45.88
N GLU A 5 -29.31 -64.43 -46.75
CA GLU A 5 -28.63 -63.95 -47.98
C GLU A 5 -27.76 -62.69 -47.74
N LEU A 6 -26.95 -62.71 -46.67
CA LEU A 6 -26.12 -61.56 -46.20
C LEU A 6 -25.21 -60.93 -47.28
N HIS A 7 -24.93 -61.66 -48.36
CA HIS A 7 -24.17 -61.19 -49.52
C HIS A 7 -24.95 -60.24 -50.45
N LYS A 8 -26.28 -60.16 -50.33
CA LYS A 8 -27.13 -59.29 -51.18
C LYS A 8 -27.34 -57.89 -50.61
N ASN A 9 -27.17 -57.70 -49.30
CA ASN A 9 -27.28 -56.40 -48.62
C ASN A 9 -26.07 -56.16 -47.70
N PRO A 10 -24.84 -56.06 -48.24
CA PRO A 10 -23.64 -55.84 -47.44
C PRO A 10 -23.70 -54.52 -46.64
N ASP A 11 -24.24 -53.46 -47.24
CA ASP A 11 -24.34 -52.13 -46.63
C ASP A 11 -25.17 -52.14 -45.34
N PHE A 12 -26.29 -52.88 -45.31
CA PHE A 12 -27.14 -53.00 -44.12
C PHE A 12 -26.43 -53.75 -42.99
N VAL A 13 -25.64 -54.77 -43.34
CA VAL A 13 -24.85 -55.55 -42.36
C VAL A 13 -23.72 -54.69 -41.81
N GLU A 14 -23.07 -53.89 -42.65
CA GLU A 14 -22.02 -52.95 -42.26
C GLU A 14 -22.56 -51.85 -41.36
N ASP A 15 -23.68 -51.22 -41.72
CA ASP A 15 -24.35 -50.19 -40.91
C ASP A 15 -24.79 -50.74 -39.53
N THR A 16 -25.34 -51.95 -39.49
CA THR A 16 -25.75 -52.60 -38.23
C THR A 16 -24.53 -52.98 -37.38
N ALA A 17 -23.45 -53.45 -38.00
CA ALA A 17 -22.20 -53.77 -37.31
C ALA A 17 -21.52 -52.51 -36.76
N ASP A 18 -21.54 -51.41 -37.52
CA ASP A 18 -21.03 -50.12 -37.09
C ASP A 18 -21.87 -49.51 -35.97
N GLN A 19 -23.21 -49.63 -36.03
CA GLN A 19 -24.10 -49.25 -34.93
C GLN A 19 -23.74 -50.03 -33.66
N ALA A 20 -23.67 -51.36 -33.74
CA ALA A 20 -23.33 -52.21 -32.60
C ALA A 20 -21.95 -51.87 -32.01
N LYS A 21 -20.97 -51.55 -32.87
CA LYS A 21 -19.62 -51.15 -32.45
C LYS A 21 -19.60 -49.81 -31.72
N GLN A 22 -20.38 -48.83 -32.19
CA GLN A 22 -20.45 -47.51 -31.54
C GLN A 22 -21.28 -47.56 -30.25
N GLU A 23 -22.37 -48.31 -30.22
CA GLU A 23 -23.16 -48.56 -29.00
C GLU A 23 -22.33 -49.26 -27.92
N MET A 24 -21.55 -50.30 -28.29
CA MET A 24 -20.62 -50.95 -27.36
C MET A 24 -19.57 -49.98 -26.80
N LYS A 25 -19.08 -49.03 -27.62
CA LYS A 25 -18.12 -48.02 -27.17
C LYS A 25 -18.75 -47.06 -26.16
N MET A 26 -19.99 -46.62 -26.40
CA MET A 26 -20.74 -45.80 -25.43
C MET A 26 -21.00 -46.55 -24.13
N GLU A 27 -21.48 -47.79 -24.21
CA GLU A 27 -21.76 -48.63 -23.04
C GLU A 27 -20.51 -48.84 -22.18
N ASN A 28 -19.36 -49.14 -22.81
CA ASN A 28 -18.09 -49.28 -22.10
C ASN A 28 -17.66 -47.98 -21.42
N THR A 29 -17.90 -46.83 -22.05
CA THR A 29 -17.56 -45.53 -21.47
C THR A 29 -18.49 -45.18 -20.30
N LEU A 30 -19.79 -45.45 -20.41
CA LEU A 30 -20.75 -45.28 -19.32
C LEU A 30 -20.43 -46.18 -18.12
N LYS A 31 -20.06 -47.45 -18.35
CA LYS A 31 -19.58 -48.36 -17.29
C LYS A 31 -18.30 -47.86 -16.63
N LYS A 32 -17.37 -47.28 -17.40
CA LYS A 32 -16.15 -46.68 -16.88
C LYS A 32 -16.48 -45.48 -15.99
N LEU A 33 -17.32 -44.55 -16.47
CA LEU A 33 -17.80 -43.40 -15.69
C LEU A 33 -18.45 -43.85 -14.37
N GLN A 34 -19.32 -44.85 -14.41
CA GLN A 34 -19.98 -45.37 -13.22
C GLN A 34 -19.00 -45.93 -12.19
N LYS A 35 -18.00 -46.69 -12.64
CA LYS A 35 -16.99 -47.26 -11.74
C LYS A 35 -16.10 -46.18 -11.13
N GLU A 36 -15.61 -45.26 -11.96
CA GLU A 36 -14.66 -44.24 -11.51
C GLU A 36 -15.34 -43.25 -10.55
N TRP A 37 -16.51 -42.73 -10.89
CA TRP A 37 -17.23 -41.77 -10.05
C TRP A 37 -17.85 -42.37 -8.77
N ALA A 38 -17.88 -43.70 -8.65
CA ALA A 38 -18.23 -44.37 -7.39
C ALA A 38 -17.07 -44.32 -6.37
N GLU A 39 -15.84 -44.12 -6.82
CA GLU A 39 -14.62 -44.11 -5.98
C GLU A 39 -14.03 -42.69 -5.79
N VAL A 40 -14.63 -41.65 -6.40
CA VAL A 40 -14.18 -40.26 -6.24
C VAL A 40 -14.74 -39.68 -4.94
N ASP A 41 -13.85 -39.55 -3.96
CA ASP A 41 -14.11 -38.88 -2.68
C ASP A 41 -13.54 -37.45 -2.65
N PHE A 42 -14.14 -36.60 -1.83
CA PHE A 42 -13.54 -35.32 -1.47
C PHE A 42 -12.30 -35.50 -0.59
N GLN A 43 -11.32 -34.61 -0.78
CA GLN A 43 -10.21 -34.45 0.16
C GLN A 43 -10.63 -33.51 1.28
N PHE A 44 -10.17 -33.82 2.50
CA PHE A 44 -10.52 -33.04 3.68
C PHE A 44 -9.28 -32.41 4.32
N GLU A 45 -9.33 -31.11 4.55
CA GLU A 45 -8.28 -30.34 5.21
C GLU A 45 -8.82 -29.70 6.50
N SER A 46 -8.06 -29.75 7.59
CA SER A 46 -8.50 -29.17 8.87
C SER A 46 -8.41 -27.64 8.82
N HIS A 47 -9.50 -26.96 9.20
CA HIS A 47 -9.51 -25.52 9.38
C HIS A 47 -8.86 -25.12 10.71
N ARG A 48 -7.84 -24.24 10.62
CA ARG A 48 -6.91 -23.87 11.71
C ARG A 48 -7.58 -23.74 13.09
N GLY A 49 -7.38 -24.73 13.95
CA GLY A 49 -7.80 -24.68 15.36
C GLY A 49 -9.30 -24.89 15.60
N THR A 50 -10.07 -25.28 14.58
CA THR A 50 -11.49 -25.66 14.71
C THR A 50 -11.70 -27.13 14.39
N GLU A 51 -12.84 -27.68 14.81
CA GLU A 51 -13.26 -29.06 14.46
C GLU A 51 -13.80 -29.17 13.02
N VAL A 52 -13.78 -28.07 12.24
CA VAL A 52 -14.34 -28.03 10.89
C VAL A 52 -13.32 -28.53 9.87
N MET A 53 -13.78 -29.40 8.97
CA MET A 53 -12.99 -29.94 7.86
C MET A 53 -13.46 -29.29 6.55
N LEU A 54 -12.55 -28.60 5.88
CA LEU A 54 -12.75 -28.06 4.54
C LEU A 54 -12.70 -29.19 3.52
N MET A 55 -13.52 -29.09 2.48
CA MET A 55 -13.63 -30.08 1.43
C MET A 55 -13.06 -29.53 0.14
N LYS A 56 -12.22 -30.33 -0.53
CA LYS A 56 -11.63 -29.98 -1.83
C LYS A 56 -11.72 -31.17 -2.77
N LEU A 57 -12.13 -30.93 -4.02
CA LEU A 57 -11.93 -31.91 -5.07
C LEU A 57 -10.48 -31.81 -5.55
N ALA A 58 -9.77 -32.94 -5.57
CA ALA A 58 -8.38 -32.96 -5.99
C ALA A 58 -8.23 -32.46 -7.44
N ASP A 59 -7.15 -31.73 -7.74
CA ASP A 59 -6.99 -31.05 -9.02
C ASP A 59 -6.99 -32.07 -10.19
N ASP A 60 -6.40 -33.27 -10.00
CA ASP A 60 -6.43 -34.38 -10.96
C ASP A 60 -7.85 -34.92 -11.20
N LYS A 61 -8.71 -34.91 -10.17
CA LYS A 61 -10.11 -35.34 -10.28
C LYS A 61 -10.98 -34.27 -10.94
N PHE A 62 -10.61 -33.00 -10.82
CA PHE A 62 -11.26 -31.91 -11.54
C PHE A 62 -10.91 -31.94 -13.04
N GLU A 63 -9.64 -32.18 -13.41
CA GLU A 63 -9.25 -32.40 -14.81
C GLU A 63 -9.98 -33.60 -15.42
N MET A 64 -10.08 -34.69 -14.66
CA MET A 64 -10.85 -35.89 -15.04
C MET A 64 -12.35 -35.58 -15.25
N LEU A 65 -12.92 -34.67 -14.46
CA LEU A 65 -14.31 -34.21 -14.62
C LEU A 65 -14.53 -33.49 -15.94
N GLU A 66 -13.64 -32.56 -16.30
CA GLU A 66 -13.72 -31.84 -17.57
C GLU A 66 -13.57 -32.80 -18.77
N GLU A 67 -12.64 -33.76 -18.70
CA GLU A 67 -12.48 -34.78 -19.74
C GLU A 67 -13.77 -35.60 -19.91
N HIS A 68 -14.36 -36.04 -18.80
CA HIS A 68 -15.59 -36.82 -18.80
C HIS A 68 -16.80 -36.03 -19.28
N GLN A 69 -16.89 -34.74 -18.99
CA GLN A 69 -17.93 -33.86 -19.56
C GLN A 69 -17.81 -33.79 -21.08
N VAL A 70 -16.59 -33.64 -21.63
CA VAL A 70 -16.35 -33.64 -23.08
C VAL A 70 -16.70 -34.99 -23.70
N GLN A 71 -16.37 -36.11 -23.03
CA GLN A 71 -16.75 -37.44 -23.49
C GLN A 71 -18.27 -37.62 -23.57
N VAL A 72 -19.02 -37.19 -22.54
CA VAL A 72 -20.49 -37.23 -22.53
C VAL A 72 -21.08 -36.30 -23.60
N GLN A 73 -20.51 -35.11 -23.79
CA GLN A 73 -20.93 -34.18 -24.84
C GLN A 73 -20.73 -34.76 -26.25
N ASN A 74 -19.64 -35.50 -26.48
CA ASN A 74 -19.40 -36.20 -27.73
C ASN A 74 -20.38 -37.36 -27.96
N MET A 75 -20.85 -38.03 -26.90
CA MET A 75 -21.91 -39.04 -27.02
C MET A 75 -23.24 -38.41 -27.41
N PHE A 76 -23.55 -37.22 -26.90
CA PHE A 76 -24.72 -36.44 -27.31
C PHE A 76 -24.72 -36.07 -28.79
N ALA A 77 -23.55 -35.80 -29.37
CA ALA A 77 -23.40 -35.48 -30.79
C ALA A 77 -23.49 -36.71 -31.72
N SER A 78 -23.53 -37.92 -31.17
CA SER A 78 -23.54 -39.15 -31.96
C SER A 78 -24.94 -39.54 -32.42
N ARG A 79 -25.03 -40.01 -33.66
CA ARG A 79 -26.28 -40.55 -34.26
C ARG A 79 -26.84 -41.81 -33.56
N PHE A 80 -26.06 -42.43 -32.68
CA PHE A 80 -26.42 -43.67 -31.97
C PHE A 80 -26.89 -43.44 -30.52
N LEU A 81 -27.23 -42.19 -30.17
CA LEU A 81 -27.66 -41.80 -28.82
C LEU A 81 -29.00 -42.41 -28.41
N SER A 82 -29.90 -42.72 -29.35
CA SER A 82 -31.30 -43.09 -29.06
C SER A 82 -31.46 -44.23 -28.05
N THR A 83 -30.52 -45.17 -28.04
CA THR A 83 -30.54 -46.33 -27.13
C THR A 83 -30.13 -45.95 -25.69
N PHE A 84 -29.31 -44.90 -25.51
CA PHE A 84 -28.71 -44.51 -24.22
C PHE A 84 -29.08 -43.10 -23.76
N GLU A 85 -30.01 -42.42 -24.43
CA GLU A 85 -30.35 -41.01 -24.21
C GLU A 85 -30.64 -40.68 -22.73
N ALA A 86 -31.41 -41.53 -22.04
CA ALA A 86 -31.74 -41.34 -20.63
C ALA A 86 -30.50 -41.39 -19.72
N GLU A 87 -29.60 -42.35 -19.94
CA GLU A 87 -28.38 -42.51 -19.15
C GLU A 87 -27.37 -41.39 -19.41
N VAL A 88 -27.16 -41.04 -20.69
CA VAL A 88 -26.24 -39.95 -21.08
C VAL A 88 -26.74 -38.61 -20.55
N THR A 89 -28.05 -38.34 -20.62
CA THR A 89 -28.65 -37.12 -20.03
C THR A 89 -28.49 -37.08 -18.51
N SER A 90 -28.67 -38.22 -17.84
CA SER A 90 -28.45 -38.33 -16.39
C SER A 90 -27.00 -38.02 -16.02
N TRP A 91 -26.03 -38.59 -16.74
CA TRP A 91 -24.61 -38.33 -16.52
C TRP A 91 -24.21 -36.90 -16.84
N GLN A 92 -24.74 -36.30 -17.91
CA GLN A 92 -24.49 -34.89 -18.22
C GLN A 92 -24.92 -33.99 -17.06
N LYS A 93 -26.14 -34.20 -16.53
CA LYS A 93 -26.62 -33.45 -15.35
C LYS A 93 -25.78 -33.70 -14.11
N THR A 94 -25.42 -34.96 -13.85
CA THR A 94 -24.60 -35.35 -12.70
C THR A 94 -23.23 -34.67 -12.74
N LEU A 95 -22.52 -34.73 -13.88
CA LEU A 95 -21.20 -34.13 -14.03
C LEU A 95 -21.26 -32.60 -14.02
N ALA A 96 -22.32 -32.00 -14.59
CA ALA A 96 -22.53 -30.56 -14.50
C ALA A 96 -22.73 -30.12 -13.05
N ASN A 97 -23.61 -30.81 -12.30
CA ASN A 97 -23.83 -30.53 -10.88
C ASN A 97 -22.55 -30.67 -10.06
N ILE A 98 -21.73 -31.70 -10.30
CA ILE A 98 -20.45 -31.87 -9.59
C ILE A 98 -19.52 -30.68 -9.85
N ALA A 99 -19.41 -30.20 -11.09
CA ALA A 99 -18.56 -29.07 -11.43
C ALA A 99 -19.05 -27.78 -10.76
N GLU A 100 -20.33 -27.45 -10.93
CA GLU A 100 -20.94 -26.24 -10.39
C GLU A 100 -20.89 -26.20 -8.86
N VAL A 101 -21.27 -27.31 -8.19
CA VAL A 101 -21.26 -27.40 -6.73
C VAL A 101 -19.84 -27.35 -6.18
N SER A 102 -18.86 -28.03 -6.80
CA SER A 102 -17.48 -28.02 -6.32
C SER A 102 -16.81 -26.65 -6.45
N GLN A 103 -17.09 -25.94 -7.55
CA GLN A 103 -16.60 -24.58 -7.76
C GLN A 103 -17.22 -23.60 -6.75
N LEU A 104 -18.55 -23.62 -6.63
CA LEU A 104 -19.27 -22.75 -5.70
C LEU A 104 -18.89 -23.04 -4.24
N LEU A 105 -18.75 -24.31 -3.86
CA LEU A 105 -18.26 -24.70 -2.53
C LEU A 105 -16.85 -24.15 -2.26
N SER A 106 -15.95 -24.18 -3.24
CA SER A 106 -14.60 -23.63 -3.09
C SER A 106 -14.62 -22.12 -2.88
N GLU A 107 -15.52 -21.40 -3.56
CA GLU A 107 -15.70 -19.95 -3.40
C GLU A 107 -16.33 -19.58 -2.05
N VAL A 108 -17.37 -20.33 -1.63
CA VAL A 108 -18.02 -20.18 -0.32
C VAL A 108 -17.02 -20.42 0.80
N GLN A 109 -16.25 -21.51 0.77
CA GLN A 109 -15.23 -21.80 1.78
C GLN A 109 -14.16 -20.71 1.86
N ARG A 110 -13.68 -20.20 0.71
CA ARG A 110 -12.69 -19.12 0.67
C ARG A 110 -13.23 -17.83 1.30
N SER A 111 -14.44 -17.45 0.94
CA SER A 111 -15.10 -16.24 1.44
C SER A 111 -15.44 -16.36 2.92
N TRP A 112 -15.97 -17.51 3.34
CA TRP A 112 -16.28 -17.83 4.73
C TRP A 112 -15.03 -17.83 5.60
N VAL A 113 -13.93 -18.49 5.21
CA VAL A 113 -12.68 -18.49 5.99
C VAL A 113 -12.13 -17.07 6.20
N PHE A 114 -12.22 -16.21 5.18
CA PHE A 114 -11.79 -14.82 5.32
C PHE A 114 -12.69 -14.05 6.29
N LEU A 115 -14.01 -14.19 6.15
CA LEU A 115 -14.98 -13.47 6.96
C LEU A 115 -15.08 -14.01 8.39
N GLU A 116 -14.87 -15.30 8.64
CA GLU A 116 -14.87 -15.93 9.96
C GLU A 116 -13.76 -15.33 10.84
N ASN A 117 -12.55 -15.19 10.28
CA ASN A 117 -11.43 -14.53 10.94
C ASN A 117 -11.75 -13.10 11.40
N LEU A 118 -12.63 -12.40 10.69
CA LEU A 118 -13.01 -11.02 10.99
C LEU A 118 -14.24 -10.91 11.88
N PHE A 119 -15.33 -11.61 11.56
CA PHE A 119 -16.61 -11.48 12.25
C PHE A 119 -16.71 -12.35 13.50
N ILE A 120 -15.95 -13.45 13.61
CA ILE A 120 -15.97 -14.33 14.79
C ILE A 120 -14.84 -14.03 15.76
N PHE A 121 -13.62 -13.80 15.27
CA PHE A 121 -12.45 -13.63 16.14
C PHE A 121 -12.08 -12.17 16.44
N SER A 122 -12.51 -11.19 15.63
CA SER A 122 -12.22 -9.77 15.88
C SER A 122 -13.37 -9.07 16.60
N ASP A 123 -13.20 -8.84 17.90
CA ASP A 123 -14.21 -8.15 18.73
C ASP A 123 -14.44 -6.68 18.30
N GLU A 124 -13.44 -6.04 17.70
CA GLU A 124 -13.56 -4.66 17.24
C GLU A 124 -14.43 -4.54 15.99
N VAL A 125 -14.30 -5.49 15.06
CA VAL A 125 -15.16 -5.57 13.86
C VAL A 125 -16.61 -5.82 14.29
N LYS A 126 -16.82 -6.68 15.30
CA LYS A 126 -18.17 -6.91 15.86
C LYS A 126 -18.81 -5.65 16.42
N LYS A 127 -18.02 -4.78 17.05
CA LYS A 127 -18.52 -3.51 17.60
C LYS A 127 -18.84 -2.49 16.51
N GLU A 128 -18.05 -2.43 15.44
CA GLU A 128 -18.28 -1.47 14.35
C GLU A 128 -19.38 -1.94 13.38
N LEU A 129 -19.56 -3.25 13.21
CA LEU A 129 -20.56 -3.87 12.32
C LEU A 129 -21.43 -4.91 13.05
N PRO A 130 -22.28 -4.51 14.01
CA PRO A 130 -23.04 -5.44 14.86
C PRO A 130 -24.11 -6.22 14.07
N GLU A 131 -24.88 -5.55 13.21
CA GLU A 131 -25.94 -6.19 12.42
C GLU A 131 -25.38 -7.29 11.49
N GLU A 132 -24.21 -7.03 10.91
CA GLU A 132 -23.57 -7.95 9.97
C GLU A 132 -22.89 -9.10 10.69
N SER A 133 -22.40 -8.86 11.91
CA SER A 133 -21.87 -9.91 12.79
C SER A 133 -22.97 -10.87 13.22
N ASP A 134 -24.13 -10.34 13.61
CA ASP A 134 -25.28 -11.17 14.01
C ASP A 134 -25.80 -12.02 12.84
N LYS A 135 -25.87 -11.44 11.64
CA LYS A 135 -26.18 -12.19 10.40
C LYS A 135 -25.13 -13.27 10.12
N PHE A 136 -23.85 -12.95 10.30
CA PHE A 136 -22.75 -13.87 10.02
C PHE A 136 -22.78 -15.11 10.93
N VAL A 137 -23.25 -15.01 12.19
CA VAL A 137 -23.43 -16.19 13.06
C VAL A 137 -24.36 -17.22 12.43
N GLY A 138 -25.45 -16.77 11.80
CA GLY A 138 -26.36 -17.67 11.08
C GLY A 138 -25.71 -18.29 9.85
N ILE A 139 -24.98 -17.49 9.07
CA ILE A 139 -24.24 -17.96 7.88
C ILE A 139 -23.18 -18.99 8.27
N ASP A 140 -22.46 -18.76 9.37
CA ASP A 140 -21.45 -19.66 9.92
C ASP A 140 -22.04 -21.03 10.28
N MET A 141 -23.23 -21.05 10.90
CA MET A 141 -23.96 -22.29 11.19
C MET A 141 -24.37 -23.03 9.90
N ASP A 142 -24.90 -22.30 8.91
CA ASP A 142 -25.31 -22.87 7.62
C ASP A 142 -24.11 -23.50 6.88
N VAL A 143 -22.95 -22.81 6.85
CA VAL A 143 -21.70 -23.34 6.24
C VAL A 143 -21.23 -24.58 7.00
N LYS A 144 -21.18 -24.54 8.33
CA LYS A 144 -20.75 -25.68 9.15
C LYS A 144 -21.65 -26.90 8.97
N GLU A 145 -22.96 -26.71 8.85
CA GLU A 145 -23.91 -27.80 8.54
C GLU A 145 -23.62 -28.45 7.18
N ILE A 146 -23.37 -27.63 6.14
CA ILE A 146 -23.03 -28.10 4.79
C ILE A 146 -21.72 -28.90 4.80
N LEU A 147 -20.68 -28.39 5.47
CA LEU A 147 -19.38 -29.07 5.58
C LEU A 147 -19.49 -30.37 6.38
N MET A 148 -20.23 -30.39 7.48
CA MET A 148 -20.47 -31.60 8.27
C MET A 148 -21.20 -32.69 7.46
N ASN A 149 -22.21 -32.31 6.67
CA ASN A 149 -22.90 -33.24 5.77
C ASN A 149 -21.92 -33.83 4.73
N GLY A 150 -21.09 -32.99 4.12
CA GLY A 150 -20.13 -33.48 3.13
C GLY A 150 -19.05 -34.42 3.71
N VAL A 151 -18.63 -34.21 4.97
CA VAL A 151 -17.75 -35.15 5.70
C VAL A 151 -18.43 -36.51 5.95
N GLN A 152 -19.74 -36.53 6.18
CA GLN A 152 -20.50 -37.77 6.36
C GLN A 152 -20.67 -38.56 5.06
N VAL A 153 -20.94 -37.87 3.95
CA VAL A 153 -21.18 -38.50 2.65
C VAL A 153 -19.88 -38.96 1.99
N LYS A 154 -18.82 -38.14 2.05
CA LYS A 154 -17.48 -38.35 1.45
C LYS A 154 -17.42 -38.42 -0.08
N SER A 155 -18.35 -39.12 -0.71
CA SER A 155 -18.42 -39.26 -2.17
C SER A 155 -18.81 -37.94 -2.82
N ALA A 156 -17.99 -37.49 -3.79
CA ALA A 156 -18.22 -36.25 -4.51
C ALA A 156 -19.51 -36.32 -5.35
N LYS A 157 -19.78 -37.47 -5.96
CA LYS A 157 -20.99 -37.69 -6.75
C LYS A 157 -22.25 -37.60 -5.90
N ASP A 158 -22.26 -38.29 -4.76
CA ASP A 158 -23.46 -38.38 -3.93
C ASP A 158 -23.77 -37.04 -3.26
N PHE A 159 -22.75 -36.32 -2.77
CA PHE A 159 -22.92 -35.00 -2.16
C PHE A 159 -23.43 -33.96 -3.15
N CYS A 160 -22.80 -33.84 -4.33
CA CYS A 160 -23.17 -32.82 -5.32
C CYS A 160 -24.55 -33.05 -5.95
N ASN A 161 -25.05 -34.28 -5.95
CA ASN A 161 -26.39 -34.61 -6.45
C ASN A 161 -27.46 -34.68 -5.34
N GLN A 162 -27.14 -34.33 -4.10
CA GLN A 162 -28.15 -34.18 -3.06
C GLN A 162 -29.14 -33.07 -3.44
N GLY A 163 -30.42 -33.31 -3.15
CA GLY A 163 -31.46 -32.33 -3.38
C GLY A 163 -31.16 -31.01 -2.65
N ASN A 164 -31.26 -29.89 -3.38
CA ASN A 164 -31.13 -28.52 -2.88
C ASN A 164 -29.74 -28.11 -2.35
N ILE A 165 -28.68 -28.91 -2.51
CA ILE A 165 -27.33 -28.52 -2.06
C ILE A 165 -26.82 -27.27 -2.78
N PHE A 166 -27.04 -27.21 -4.10
CA PHE A 166 -26.70 -26.05 -4.92
C PHE A 166 -27.43 -24.79 -4.46
N GLN A 167 -28.74 -24.88 -4.23
CA GLN A 167 -29.56 -23.76 -3.74
C GLN A 167 -29.14 -23.29 -2.34
N LYS A 168 -28.76 -24.23 -1.46
CA LYS A 168 -28.21 -23.89 -0.13
C LYS A 168 -26.89 -23.13 -0.27
N LEU A 169 -25.97 -23.61 -1.11
CA LEU A 169 -24.69 -22.95 -1.36
C LEU A 169 -24.86 -21.57 -2.00
N GLU A 170 -25.77 -21.43 -2.97
CA GLU A 170 -26.06 -20.16 -3.63
C GLU A 170 -26.63 -19.13 -2.64
N LYS A 171 -27.55 -19.56 -1.76
CA LYS A 171 -28.09 -18.72 -0.68
C LYS A 171 -26.99 -18.26 0.28
N VAL A 172 -26.11 -19.18 0.69
CA VAL A 172 -24.98 -18.87 1.59
C VAL A 172 -23.99 -17.92 0.92
N GLN A 173 -23.65 -18.16 -0.35
CA GLN A 173 -22.75 -17.31 -1.13
C GLN A 173 -23.31 -15.88 -1.24
N GLY A 174 -24.59 -15.73 -1.59
CA GLY A 174 -25.22 -14.40 -1.65
C GLY A 174 -25.22 -13.68 -0.29
N ALA A 175 -25.40 -14.42 0.81
CA ALA A 175 -25.31 -13.86 2.16
C ALA A 175 -23.87 -13.42 2.51
N LEU A 176 -22.87 -14.24 2.15
CA LEU A 176 -21.45 -13.90 2.32
C LEU A 176 -21.05 -12.65 1.52
N GLU A 177 -21.52 -12.53 0.28
CA GLU A 177 -21.28 -11.37 -0.58
C GLU A 177 -21.86 -10.08 0.02
N MET A 178 -23.05 -10.15 0.62
CA MET A 178 -23.65 -9.01 1.31
C MET A 178 -22.79 -8.57 2.52
N CYS A 179 -22.31 -9.51 3.33
CA CYS A 179 -21.37 -9.20 4.43
C CYS A 179 -20.06 -8.61 3.90
N GLN A 180 -19.50 -9.16 2.81
CA GLN A 180 -18.28 -8.67 2.19
C GLN A 180 -18.45 -7.24 1.63
N LYS A 181 -19.61 -6.95 1.04
CA LYS A 181 -19.94 -5.61 0.54
C LYS A 181 -20.00 -4.60 1.67
N ALA A 182 -20.71 -4.92 2.76
CA ALA A 182 -20.79 -4.06 3.94
C ALA A 182 -19.41 -3.79 4.56
N LEU A 183 -18.57 -4.83 4.65
CA LEU A 183 -17.18 -4.70 5.10
C LEU A 183 -16.37 -3.75 4.19
N ASN A 184 -16.48 -3.89 2.87
CA ASN A 184 -15.78 -3.02 1.92
C ASN A 184 -16.25 -1.55 2.03
N GLU A 185 -17.56 -1.31 2.16
CA GLU A 185 -18.11 0.03 2.35
C GLU A 185 -17.62 0.67 3.66
N PHE A 186 -17.55 -0.11 4.74
CA PHE A 186 -16.96 0.31 6.01
C PHE A 186 -15.48 0.69 5.85
N MET A 187 -14.69 -0.17 5.20
CA MET A 187 -13.27 0.06 4.96
C MET A 187 -13.03 1.31 4.10
N ASP A 188 -13.84 1.53 3.07
CA ASP A 188 -13.76 2.72 2.23
C ASP A 188 -14.21 4.00 2.97
N SER A 189 -15.13 3.90 3.92
CA SER A 189 -15.43 5.00 4.85
C SER A 189 -14.21 5.36 5.70
N LYS A 190 -13.49 4.36 6.23
CA LYS A 190 -12.26 4.57 7.01
C LYS A 190 -11.13 5.15 6.17
N LYS A 191 -10.95 4.69 4.93
CA LYS A 191 -9.97 5.28 3.98
C LYS A 191 -10.29 6.73 3.64
N ARG A 192 -11.57 7.09 3.51
CA ARG A 192 -11.97 8.49 3.29
C ARG A 192 -11.68 9.37 4.50
N ALA A 193 -11.86 8.84 5.71
CA ALA A 193 -11.54 9.56 6.94
C ALA A 193 -10.02 9.78 7.11
N PHE A 194 -9.20 8.80 6.73
CA PHE A 194 -7.75 8.91 6.76
C PHE A 194 -7.12 8.42 5.45
N PRO A 195 -6.85 9.33 4.49
CA PRO A 195 -6.42 8.97 3.13
C PRO A 195 -5.12 8.16 3.02
N ARG A 196 -4.24 8.14 4.04
CA ARG A 196 -3.03 7.32 3.98
C ARG A 196 -3.33 5.82 4.01
N PHE A 197 -4.54 5.41 4.44
CA PHE A 197 -4.97 4.02 4.36
C PHE A 197 -5.15 3.48 2.94
N TYR A 198 -5.21 4.34 1.91
CA TYR A 198 -5.21 3.90 0.51
C TYR A 198 -3.89 3.21 0.10
N PHE A 199 -2.79 3.42 0.84
CA PHE A 199 -1.50 2.80 0.56
C PHE A 199 -1.32 1.44 1.24
N MET A 200 -2.28 1.01 2.06
CA MET A 200 -2.21 -0.26 2.78
C MET A 200 -3.03 -1.35 2.08
N SER A 201 -2.62 -2.61 2.26
CA SER A 201 -3.45 -3.74 1.86
C SER A 201 -4.70 -3.85 2.73
N SER A 202 -5.77 -4.50 2.23
CA SER A 202 -7.00 -4.70 3.00
C SER A 202 -6.76 -5.45 4.31
N ASN A 203 -5.85 -6.43 4.31
CA ASN A 203 -5.50 -7.21 5.51
C ASN A 203 -4.78 -6.35 6.56
N ASP A 204 -3.82 -5.51 6.12
CA ASP A 204 -3.10 -4.62 7.04
C ASP A 204 -4.03 -3.54 7.62
N LEU A 205 -4.93 -3.01 6.80
CA LEU A 205 -5.92 -2.04 7.26
C LEU A 205 -6.87 -2.65 8.30
N LEU A 206 -7.29 -3.90 8.12
CA LEU A 206 -8.10 -4.60 9.11
C LEU A 206 -7.33 -4.83 10.42
N ASP A 207 -6.04 -5.17 10.34
CA ASP A 207 -5.19 -5.34 11.53
C ASP A 207 -4.99 -4.02 12.31
N VAL A 208 -4.86 -2.90 11.59
CA VAL A 208 -4.78 -1.56 12.18
C VAL A 208 -6.10 -1.17 12.84
N LEU A 209 -7.24 -1.44 12.19
CA LEU A 209 -8.56 -1.10 12.71
C LEU A 209 -8.93 -2.00 13.90
N SER A 210 -8.61 -3.29 13.86
CA SER A 210 -8.92 -4.23 14.95
C SER A 210 -8.15 -3.93 16.23
N ASN A 211 -6.89 -3.51 16.10
CA ASN A 211 -6.04 -3.12 17.21
C ASN A 211 -6.12 -1.62 17.55
N GLY A 212 -7.10 -0.92 16.99
CA GLY A 212 -7.18 0.53 17.06
C GLY A 212 -7.32 1.15 18.45
N ASN A 213 -7.84 0.38 19.38
CA ASN A 213 -7.94 0.79 20.78
C ASN A 213 -6.61 0.69 21.54
N GLN A 214 -5.61 0.02 20.97
CA GLN A 214 -4.29 -0.21 21.58
C GLN A 214 -3.20 0.39 20.67
N PRO A 215 -2.86 1.69 20.84
CA PRO A 215 -1.90 2.35 19.95
C PRO A 215 -0.54 1.65 19.85
N ALA A 216 -0.10 0.97 20.93
CA ALA A 216 1.14 0.18 20.95
C ALA A 216 1.16 -0.93 19.87
N LYS A 217 0.02 -1.54 19.56
CA LYS A 217 -0.09 -2.58 18.53
C LYS A 217 -0.19 -2.03 17.11
N VAL A 218 -0.53 -0.75 16.96
CA VAL A 218 -0.58 -0.09 15.65
C VAL A 218 0.82 0.34 15.20
N ILE A 219 1.74 0.63 16.15
CA ILE A 219 3.13 1.07 15.88
C ILE A 219 3.87 0.25 14.80
N PRO A 220 3.85 -1.09 14.84
CA PRO A 220 4.55 -1.90 13.82
C PRO A 220 4.09 -1.66 12.38
N GLN A 221 2.86 -1.14 12.19
CA GLN A 221 2.30 -0.88 10.87
C GLN A 221 2.65 0.52 10.34
N PHE A 222 3.26 1.41 11.14
CA PHE A 222 3.56 2.80 10.78
C PHE A 222 4.39 2.95 9.50
N PRO A 223 5.47 2.17 9.29
CA PRO A 223 6.25 2.25 8.07
C PRO A 223 5.45 1.97 6.79
N LYS A 224 4.28 1.33 6.89
CA LYS A 224 3.42 1.02 5.73
C LYS A 224 2.61 2.22 5.24
N PHE A 225 2.35 3.21 6.10
CA PHE A 225 1.57 4.41 5.73
C PHE A 225 2.28 5.74 6.03
N PHE A 226 3.43 5.69 6.71
CA PHE A 226 4.38 6.79 6.83
C PHE A 226 5.73 6.40 6.22
N ILE A 227 6.20 7.18 5.26
CA ILE A 227 7.40 6.84 4.48
C ILE A 227 8.69 6.90 5.32
N ALA A 228 8.81 7.88 6.23
CA ALA A 228 10.05 8.14 6.96
C ALA A 228 9.95 7.98 8.48
N ILE A 229 8.77 7.60 9.00
CA ILE A 229 8.52 7.44 10.43
C ILE A 229 8.44 5.95 10.72
N ASP A 230 9.25 5.51 11.68
CA ASP A 230 9.27 4.12 12.13
C ASP A 230 8.26 3.89 13.26
N SER A 231 8.31 4.75 14.28
CA SER A 231 7.58 4.53 15.52
C SER A 231 7.43 5.83 16.32
N TYR A 232 6.56 5.78 17.34
CA TYR A 232 6.46 6.80 18.38
C TYR A 232 6.95 6.30 19.72
N THR A 233 7.45 7.21 20.53
CA THR A 233 7.63 6.97 21.95
C THR A 233 6.30 7.21 22.65
N LEU A 234 5.80 6.18 23.32
CA LEU A 234 4.58 6.23 24.12
C LEU A 234 4.95 6.39 25.60
N GLU A 235 4.26 7.30 26.27
CA GLU A 235 4.28 7.43 27.73
C GLU A 235 2.87 7.19 28.29
N PHE A 236 2.81 6.57 29.46
CA PHE A 236 1.58 6.23 30.15
C PHE A 236 1.46 7.04 31.44
N PRO A 237 1.14 8.34 31.36
CA PRO A 237 1.10 9.21 32.55
C PRO A 237 0.10 8.74 33.59
N ASP A 238 -0.99 8.10 33.17
CA ASP A 238 -2.06 7.60 34.03
C ASP A 238 -1.97 6.07 34.29
N GLY A 239 -0.85 5.41 33.95
CA GLY A 239 -0.65 3.96 34.10
C GLY A 239 -0.87 3.16 32.80
N GLU A 240 -0.30 1.94 32.73
CA GLU A 240 -0.24 1.11 31.51
C GLU A 240 -1.60 0.69 30.96
N ASP A 241 -2.64 0.65 31.80
CA ASP A 241 -4.01 0.30 31.40
C ASP A 241 -4.74 1.46 30.69
N ASN A 242 -4.21 2.69 30.80
CA ASN A 242 -4.81 3.87 30.20
C ASN A 242 -4.24 4.18 28.81
N ARG A 243 -4.98 5.01 28.05
CA ARG A 243 -4.54 5.43 26.71
C ARG A 243 -3.20 6.18 26.79
N PRO A 244 -2.19 5.80 25.99
CA PRO A 244 -0.89 6.45 26.03
C PRO A 244 -0.90 7.84 25.40
N HIS A 245 0.11 8.62 25.75
CA HIS A 245 0.48 9.86 25.08
C HIS A 245 1.71 9.61 24.19
N ALA A 246 1.70 10.12 22.96
CA ALA A 246 2.89 10.14 22.13
C ALA A 246 3.76 11.34 22.49
N VAL A 247 5.04 11.13 22.75
CA VAL A 247 5.99 12.18 23.20
C VAL A 247 7.10 12.47 22.20
N GLY A 248 7.18 11.71 21.11
CA GLY A 248 8.13 11.95 20.04
C GLY A 248 8.05 10.89 18.96
N MET A 249 8.75 11.14 17.86
CA MET A 249 8.81 10.26 16.69
C MET A 249 10.24 9.82 16.38
N SER A 250 10.37 8.59 15.90
CA SER A 250 11.64 7.99 15.48
C SER A 250 11.66 7.80 13.97
N ALA A 251 12.78 8.15 13.33
CA ALA A 251 12.98 7.95 11.91
C ALA A 251 13.20 6.49 11.53
N CYS A 252 12.62 6.08 10.41
CA CYS A 252 12.94 4.79 9.78
C CYS A 252 14.37 4.75 9.23
N VAL A 253 14.89 5.90 8.79
CA VAL A 253 16.24 6.00 8.20
C VAL A 253 17.06 7.06 8.92
N GLY A 254 18.32 6.73 9.22
CA GLY A 254 19.29 7.68 9.77
C GLY A 254 19.32 7.79 11.29
N LYS A 255 18.55 6.93 12.01
CA LYS A 255 18.43 6.88 13.48
C LYS A 255 18.36 8.30 14.08
N GLU A 256 17.20 8.91 13.93
CA GLU A 256 16.91 10.23 14.48
C GLU A 256 15.65 10.13 15.33
N TYR A 257 15.65 10.84 16.45
CA TYR A 257 14.51 10.97 17.34
C TYR A 257 14.16 12.45 17.47
N VAL A 258 12.88 12.77 17.28
CA VAL A 258 12.36 14.13 17.38
C VAL A 258 11.29 14.16 18.46
N PRO A 259 11.56 14.79 19.63
CA PRO A 259 10.56 14.89 20.69
C PRO A 259 9.44 15.86 20.30
N PHE A 260 8.24 15.63 20.79
CA PHE A 260 7.15 16.58 20.60
C PHE A 260 7.23 17.69 21.66
N PRO A 261 7.00 18.97 21.28
CA PRO A 261 6.98 20.07 22.25
C PRO A 261 5.92 19.88 23.34
N GLU A 262 4.81 19.23 22.98
CA GLU A 262 3.71 18.89 23.87
C GLU A 262 3.30 17.42 23.62
N PRO A 263 3.09 16.61 24.67
CA PRO A 263 2.59 15.24 24.52
C PRO A 263 1.24 15.21 23.79
N LEU A 264 1.08 14.27 22.86
CA LEU A 264 -0.17 14.04 22.14
C LEU A 264 -0.98 12.91 22.79
N PRO A 265 -2.12 13.19 23.44
CA PRO A 265 -3.03 12.14 23.91
C PRO A 265 -3.63 11.35 22.74
N LEU A 266 -3.39 10.04 22.67
CA LEU A 266 -3.91 9.16 21.62
C LEU A 266 -5.32 8.66 21.97
N LEU A 267 -6.29 9.58 21.87
CA LEU A 267 -7.69 9.35 22.22
C LEU A 267 -8.59 9.18 20.99
N GLY A 268 -9.65 8.40 21.15
CA GLY A 268 -10.68 8.18 20.12
C GLY A 268 -10.34 7.05 19.14
N LYS A 269 -10.99 7.09 17.98
CA LYS A 269 -10.80 6.11 16.91
C LYS A 269 -9.45 6.29 16.22
N VAL A 270 -8.96 5.23 15.58
CA VAL A 270 -7.65 5.18 14.91
C VAL A 270 -7.43 6.30 13.94
N GLU A 271 -8.39 6.49 13.04
CA GLU A 271 -8.36 7.53 12.03
C GLU A 271 -8.20 8.92 12.65
N SER A 272 -8.82 9.17 13.80
CA SER A 272 -8.83 10.49 14.43
C SER A 272 -7.50 10.81 15.12
N TYR A 273 -6.94 9.87 15.89
CA TYR A 273 -5.65 10.13 16.52
C TYR A 273 -4.49 10.08 15.50
N LEU A 274 -4.57 9.26 14.45
CA LEU A 274 -3.54 9.23 13.40
C LEU A 274 -3.53 10.53 12.59
N ASP A 275 -4.69 11.13 12.34
CA ASP A 275 -4.77 12.44 11.68
C ASP A 275 -4.15 13.54 12.57
N LYS A 276 -4.46 13.53 13.88
CA LYS A 276 -3.80 14.41 14.85
C LYS A 276 -2.29 14.17 14.94
N CYS A 277 -1.82 12.94 14.78
CA CYS A 277 -0.39 12.66 14.73
C CYS A 277 0.29 13.41 13.59
N ILE A 278 -0.34 13.50 12.41
CA ILE A 278 0.19 14.27 11.27
C ILE A 278 0.33 15.74 11.65
N GLU A 279 -0.71 16.32 12.24
CA GLU A 279 -0.68 17.71 12.71
C GLU A 279 0.43 17.92 13.75
N TRP A 280 0.61 16.97 14.69
CA TRP A 280 1.66 17.05 15.71
C TRP A 280 3.06 16.94 15.13
N PHE A 281 3.26 16.14 14.09
CA PHE A 281 4.54 16.09 13.37
C PHE A 281 4.89 17.43 12.76
N GLN A 282 3.93 18.01 12.06
CA GLN A 282 4.11 19.30 11.41
C GLN A 282 4.37 20.38 12.46
N LYS A 283 3.61 20.36 13.57
CA LYS A 283 3.80 21.28 14.70
C LYS A 283 5.19 21.12 15.33
N ALA A 284 5.65 19.90 15.58
CA ALA A 284 6.97 19.62 16.14
C ALA A 284 8.09 20.11 15.22
N LEU A 285 8.01 19.80 13.92
CA LEU A 285 9.01 20.24 12.94
C LEU A 285 9.00 21.75 12.74
N LYS A 286 7.83 22.40 12.74
CA LYS A 286 7.72 23.86 12.69
C LYS A 286 8.33 24.51 13.93
N PHE A 287 8.08 23.95 15.12
CA PHE A 287 8.69 24.39 16.37
C PHE A 287 10.22 24.31 16.31
N PHE A 288 10.77 23.16 15.90
CA PHE A 288 12.23 23.02 15.77
C PHE A 288 12.80 23.87 14.64
N ALA A 289 12.11 24.05 13.53
CA ALA A 289 12.58 24.94 12.45
C ALA A 289 12.71 26.39 12.94
N LYS A 290 11.74 26.88 13.71
CA LYS A 290 11.81 28.22 14.32
C LYS A 290 12.95 28.31 15.34
N GLN A 291 13.03 27.34 16.24
CA GLN A 291 14.10 27.29 17.24
C GLN A 291 15.49 27.22 16.60
N ASP A 292 15.65 26.39 15.56
CA ASP A 292 16.89 26.21 14.82
C ASP A 292 17.28 27.49 14.07
N LYS A 293 16.31 28.20 13.47
CA LYS A 293 16.53 29.53 12.88
C LYS A 293 17.09 30.51 13.90
N GLU A 294 16.42 30.68 15.04
CA GLU A 294 16.82 31.61 16.10
C GLU A 294 18.22 31.28 16.64
N LYS A 295 18.49 30.00 16.91
CA LYS A 295 19.81 29.52 17.35
C LYS A 295 20.89 29.81 16.33
N TYR A 296 20.65 29.48 15.05
CA TYR A 296 21.62 29.69 13.96
C TYR A 296 22.11 31.14 13.90
N PHE A 297 21.19 32.10 14.02
CA PHE A 297 21.54 33.53 14.04
C PHE A 297 22.21 33.96 15.34
N SER A 298 21.67 33.56 16.50
CA SER A 298 22.19 33.99 17.80
C SER A 298 23.61 33.46 18.10
N GLU A 299 23.96 32.28 17.60
CA GLU A 299 25.28 31.67 17.77
C GLU A 299 26.31 32.21 16.76
N GLY A 300 25.88 32.96 15.74
CA GLY A 300 26.75 33.50 14.69
C GLY A 300 27.21 32.44 13.69
N CYS A 301 26.35 31.46 13.38
CA CYS A 301 26.67 30.36 12.46
C CYS A 301 26.80 30.80 10.99
N MET A 302 26.34 32.00 10.66
CA MET A 302 26.45 32.56 9.30
C MET A 302 27.90 32.92 8.95
N GLU A 303 28.67 33.42 9.93
CA GLU A 303 30.04 33.91 9.74
C GLU A 303 31.10 32.86 10.14
N ASP A 304 30.74 31.89 10.98
CA ASP A 304 31.67 30.91 11.54
C ASP A 304 31.26 29.46 11.15
N GLY A 305 32.03 28.90 10.22
CA GLY A 305 31.84 27.53 9.73
C GLY A 305 32.02 26.45 10.79
N ALA A 306 32.82 26.68 11.83
CA ALA A 306 32.98 25.72 12.93
C ALA A 306 31.71 25.67 13.79
N LYS A 307 31.16 26.84 14.14
CA LYS A 307 29.87 26.94 14.87
C LYS A 307 28.73 26.37 14.04
N ARG A 308 28.70 26.63 12.74
CA ARG A 308 27.73 26.03 11.80
C ARG A 308 27.75 24.50 11.85
N GLY A 309 28.95 23.90 11.81
CA GLY A 309 29.11 22.45 11.91
C GLY A 309 28.64 21.89 13.25
N GLU A 310 28.88 22.59 14.35
CA GLU A 310 28.36 22.21 15.67
C GLU A 310 26.85 22.33 15.78
N PHE A 311 26.27 23.40 15.24
CA PHE A 311 24.83 23.61 15.20
C PHE A 311 24.12 22.46 14.49
N ILE A 312 24.59 22.09 13.28
CA ILE A 312 23.99 20.97 12.50
C ILE A 312 24.10 19.65 13.28
N ALA A 313 25.22 19.43 13.97
CA ALA A 313 25.41 18.24 14.79
C ALA A 313 24.46 18.17 15.99
N LYS A 314 24.13 19.31 16.61
CA LYS A 314 23.27 19.42 17.81
C LYS A 314 21.78 19.54 17.49
N SER A 315 21.40 19.85 16.25
CA SER A 315 19.98 19.98 15.85
C SER A 315 19.21 18.67 16.09
N GLN A 316 18.00 18.81 16.63
CA GLN A 316 17.12 17.68 16.95
C GLN A 316 16.64 16.98 15.66
N ALA A 317 16.20 17.77 14.68
CA ALA A 317 15.74 17.28 13.39
C ALA A 317 16.67 17.77 12.27
N ALA A 318 17.39 16.84 11.64
CA ALA A 318 18.32 17.14 10.55
C ALA A 318 17.66 17.93 9.42
N GLN A 319 16.39 17.61 9.13
CA GLN A 319 15.59 18.31 8.14
C GLN A 319 15.42 19.81 8.46
N CYS A 320 15.23 20.17 9.73
CA CYS A 320 15.08 21.56 10.17
C CYS A 320 16.41 22.32 10.01
N ALA A 321 17.54 21.72 10.39
CA ALA A 321 18.86 22.31 10.18
C ALA A 321 19.14 22.58 8.68
N LEU A 322 18.79 21.64 7.80
CA LEU A 322 18.93 21.79 6.34
C LEU A 322 18.02 22.88 5.78
N LEU A 323 16.80 23.01 6.30
CA LEU A 323 15.88 24.09 5.91
C LEU A 323 16.48 25.46 6.27
N VAL A 324 16.97 25.62 7.49
CA VAL A 324 17.61 26.87 7.95
C VAL A 324 18.82 27.20 7.07
N GLN A 325 19.65 26.21 6.76
CA GLN A 325 20.81 26.34 5.88
C GLN A 325 20.45 26.87 4.49
N LEU A 326 19.32 26.44 3.92
CA LEU A 326 18.86 26.96 2.63
C LEU A 326 18.33 28.37 2.71
N ILE A 327 17.58 28.68 3.76
CA ILE A 327 17.09 30.03 4.00
C ILE A 327 18.28 30.99 4.11
N THR A 328 19.32 30.62 4.88
CA THR A 328 20.54 31.42 5.05
C THR A 328 21.36 31.54 3.78
N TRP A 329 21.41 30.48 2.97
CA TRP A 329 22.04 30.53 1.65
C TRP A 329 21.32 31.51 0.71
N VAL A 330 19.99 31.46 0.63
CA VAL A 330 19.19 32.42 -0.16
C VAL A 330 19.44 33.86 0.31
N MET A 331 19.46 34.10 1.62
CA MET A 331 19.75 35.42 2.17
C MET A 331 21.15 35.93 1.81
N LEU A 332 22.16 35.06 1.85
CA LEU A 332 23.54 35.40 1.47
C LEU A 332 23.63 35.80 -0.01
N VAL A 333 23.03 35.02 -0.91
CA VAL A 333 23.02 35.32 -2.35
C VAL A 333 22.29 36.62 -2.66
N GLU A 334 21.10 36.81 -2.10
CA GLU A 334 20.29 38.00 -2.36
C GLU A 334 20.92 39.27 -1.75
N THR A 335 21.65 39.15 -0.64
CA THR A 335 22.47 40.24 -0.10
C THR A 335 23.63 40.59 -1.05
N GLY A 336 24.27 39.58 -1.67
CA GLY A 336 25.26 39.78 -2.72
C GLY A 336 24.69 40.53 -3.93
N PHE A 337 23.49 40.17 -4.41
CA PHE A 337 22.81 40.90 -5.49
C PHE A 337 22.50 42.34 -5.11
N LYS A 338 22.01 42.58 -3.89
CA LYS A 338 21.76 43.94 -3.41
C LYS A 338 23.05 44.76 -3.35
N GLY A 339 24.14 44.18 -2.84
CA GLY A 339 25.45 44.82 -2.83
C GLY A 339 25.95 45.19 -4.23
N ALA A 340 25.74 44.32 -5.22
CA ALA A 340 26.09 44.58 -6.61
C ALA A 340 25.27 45.73 -7.21
N GLN A 341 23.96 45.80 -6.89
CA GLN A 341 23.09 46.92 -7.29
C GLN A 341 23.49 48.24 -6.61
N ASP A 342 23.97 48.17 -5.37
CA ASP A 342 24.49 49.31 -4.60
C ASP A 342 25.92 49.73 -5.05
N GLY A 343 26.47 49.12 -6.10
CA GLY A 343 27.74 49.51 -6.73
C GLY A 343 28.98 48.73 -6.31
N LYS A 344 28.83 47.64 -5.52
CA LYS A 344 29.94 46.73 -5.19
C LYS A 344 30.02 45.61 -6.23
N GLU A 345 30.80 45.82 -7.29
CA GLU A 345 30.88 44.91 -8.45
C GLU A 345 31.21 43.45 -8.08
N GLU A 346 32.04 43.22 -7.06
CA GLU A 346 32.46 41.88 -6.64
C GLU A 346 31.53 41.25 -5.55
N ALA A 347 30.45 41.91 -5.13
CA ALA A 347 29.64 41.45 -3.99
C ALA A 347 29.02 40.05 -4.17
N VAL A 348 28.67 39.65 -5.40
CA VAL A 348 28.15 38.31 -5.70
C VAL A 348 29.25 37.26 -5.57
N LYS A 349 30.49 37.61 -5.92
CA LYS A 349 31.65 36.74 -5.80
C LYS A 349 32.13 36.63 -4.35
N ASP A 350 32.09 37.73 -3.60
CA ASP A 350 32.37 37.72 -2.16
C ASP A 350 31.42 36.78 -1.41
N ALA A 351 30.12 36.83 -1.74
CA ALA A 351 29.11 35.92 -1.20
C ALA A 351 29.36 34.45 -1.60
N TRP A 352 29.91 34.20 -2.79
CA TRP A 352 30.32 32.86 -3.21
C TRP A 352 31.54 32.36 -2.41
N GLU A 353 32.55 33.20 -2.23
CA GLU A 353 33.75 32.86 -1.46
C GLU A 353 33.37 32.53 -0.01
N GLU A 354 32.48 33.33 0.60
CA GLU A 354 31.95 33.06 1.94
C GLU A 354 31.26 31.70 2.03
N SER A 355 30.35 31.38 1.09
CA SER A 355 29.67 30.08 1.08
C SER A 355 30.64 28.92 0.87
N HIS A 356 31.68 29.12 0.03
CA HIS A 356 32.72 28.14 -0.23
C HIS A 356 33.55 27.85 1.03
N GLN A 357 33.95 28.88 1.78
CA GLN A 357 34.67 28.71 3.04
C GLN A 357 33.83 27.97 4.09
N LEU A 358 32.55 28.29 4.21
CA LEU A 358 31.64 27.59 5.11
C LEU A 358 31.50 26.10 4.77
N LEU A 359 31.45 25.75 3.47
CA LEU A 359 31.44 24.37 3.01
C LEU A 359 32.74 23.63 3.36
N LEU A 360 33.91 24.23 3.13
CA LEU A 360 35.20 23.63 3.48
C LEU A 360 35.28 23.31 4.98
N LYS A 361 34.75 24.20 5.84
CA LYS A 361 34.67 23.96 7.29
C LYS A 361 33.75 22.81 7.67
N LEU A 362 32.63 22.61 6.97
CA LEU A 362 31.79 21.43 7.15
C LEU A 362 32.52 20.14 6.74
N ILE A 363 33.29 20.17 5.66
CA ILE A 363 34.11 19.03 5.22
C ILE A 363 35.17 18.70 6.27
N GLU A 364 35.91 19.69 6.78
CA GLU A 364 36.85 19.51 7.89
C GLU A 364 36.18 18.86 9.12
N LYS A 365 34.96 19.31 9.46
CA LYS A 365 34.19 18.74 10.58
C LYS A 365 33.91 17.24 10.38
N THR A 366 33.66 16.77 9.16
CA THR A 366 33.49 15.33 8.91
C THR A 366 34.75 14.51 9.12
N MET A 367 35.94 15.12 9.04
CA MET A 367 37.20 14.42 9.32
C MET A 367 37.41 14.15 10.82
N THR A 368 36.59 14.76 11.68
CA THR A 368 36.61 14.52 13.13
C THR A 368 35.87 13.22 13.52
N ASN A 369 36.04 12.80 14.77
CA ASN A 369 35.33 11.64 15.33
C ASN A 369 33.87 12.00 15.62
N LEU A 370 32.99 11.59 14.70
CA LEU A 370 31.53 11.72 14.80
C LEU A 370 30.87 10.35 14.75
N ASP A 371 29.78 10.17 15.50
CA ASP A 371 28.90 9.03 15.39
C ASP A 371 28.20 8.97 14.02
N LYS A 372 27.72 7.79 13.63
CA LYS A 372 27.16 7.57 12.29
C LYS A 372 25.95 8.49 11.99
N PRO A 373 24.95 8.63 12.88
CA PRO A 373 23.83 9.56 12.66
C PRO A 373 24.27 11.02 12.47
N THR A 374 25.12 11.54 13.36
CA THR A 374 25.61 12.92 13.25
C THR A 374 26.43 13.14 11.98
N ARG A 375 27.30 12.18 11.63
CA ARG A 375 28.05 12.21 10.37
C ARG A 375 27.10 12.27 9.16
N GLN A 376 26.00 11.52 9.18
CA GLN A 376 25.00 11.55 8.12
C GLN A 376 24.32 12.93 8.00
N LYS A 377 24.01 13.60 9.11
CA LYS A 377 23.45 14.97 9.11
C LYS A 377 24.38 15.94 8.37
N ILE A 378 25.66 15.92 8.72
CA ILE A 378 26.67 16.81 8.12
C ILE A 378 26.91 16.43 6.64
N MET A 379 26.94 15.14 6.30
CA MET A 379 27.05 14.71 4.90
C MET A 379 25.89 15.22 4.05
N CYS A 380 24.66 15.17 4.56
CA CYS A 380 23.49 15.74 3.89
C CYS A 380 23.62 17.25 3.68
N ALA A 381 24.15 17.98 4.67
CA ALA A 381 24.42 19.41 4.56
C ALA A 381 25.51 19.72 3.53
N ILE A 382 26.56 18.90 3.45
CA ILE A 382 27.63 19.04 2.45
C ILE A 382 27.10 18.78 1.04
N THR A 383 26.26 17.75 0.85
CA THR A 383 25.64 17.46 -0.46
C THR A 383 24.84 18.65 -0.97
N LEU A 384 24.09 19.30 -0.07
CA LEU A 384 23.29 20.48 -0.38
C LEU A 384 24.15 21.70 -0.69
N ASP A 385 25.17 21.97 0.14
CA ASP A 385 26.09 23.08 -0.06
C ASP A 385 26.94 22.95 -1.32
N ALA A 386 27.33 21.73 -1.69
CA ALA A 386 28.08 21.49 -2.92
C ALA A 386 27.27 21.95 -4.15
N HIS A 387 25.98 21.59 -4.20
CA HIS A 387 25.07 22.08 -5.23
C HIS A 387 24.90 23.61 -5.18
N ASN A 388 24.67 24.16 -3.99
CA ASN A 388 24.50 25.61 -3.78
C ASN A 388 25.73 26.42 -4.23
N ARG A 389 26.95 25.92 -3.96
CA ARG A 389 28.21 26.48 -4.45
C ARG A 389 28.26 26.46 -5.98
N ASP A 390 27.92 25.34 -6.62
CA ASP A 390 27.95 25.22 -8.08
C ASP A 390 26.95 26.17 -8.76
N VAL A 391 25.77 26.34 -8.15
CA VAL A 391 24.77 27.33 -8.60
C VAL A 391 25.33 28.74 -8.49
N GLN A 392 25.92 29.10 -7.35
CA GLN A 392 26.52 30.43 -7.15
C GLN A 392 27.71 30.68 -8.09
N GLU A 393 28.57 29.68 -8.31
CA GLU A 393 29.70 29.78 -9.25
C GLU A 393 29.19 30.11 -10.66
N ARG A 394 28.13 29.44 -11.11
CA ARG A 394 27.47 29.75 -12.37
C ARG A 394 26.92 31.17 -12.41
N LEU A 395 26.28 31.65 -11.34
CA LEU A 395 25.77 33.02 -11.26
C LEU A 395 26.90 34.07 -11.38
N VAL A 396 28.05 33.81 -10.77
CA VAL A 396 29.26 34.65 -10.88
C VAL A 396 29.80 34.65 -12.31
N LEU A 397 29.96 33.46 -12.92
CA LEU A 397 30.46 33.31 -14.29
C LEU A 397 29.56 34.01 -15.32
N GLU A 398 28.24 33.91 -15.15
CA GLU A 398 27.24 34.55 -16.00
C GLU A 398 26.99 36.02 -15.66
N LYS A 399 27.70 36.57 -14.65
CA LYS A 399 27.59 37.96 -14.19
C LYS A 399 26.16 38.36 -13.81
N VAL A 400 25.43 37.45 -13.17
CA VAL A 400 24.08 37.72 -12.68
C VAL A 400 24.15 38.61 -11.45
N ASN A 401 23.49 39.76 -11.50
CA ASN A 401 23.53 40.79 -10.43
C ASN A 401 22.14 41.19 -9.90
N SER A 402 21.09 40.45 -10.29
CA SER A 402 19.72 40.75 -9.88
C SER A 402 18.98 39.49 -9.48
N LYS A 403 18.19 39.59 -8.42
CA LYS A 403 17.26 38.54 -8.00
C LYS A 403 16.21 38.22 -9.07
N ASP A 404 15.92 39.16 -9.96
CA ASP A 404 14.88 39.00 -11.00
C ASP A 404 15.42 38.26 -12.24
N ALA A 405 16.71 37.94 -12.27
CA ALA A 405 17.30 37.16 -13.35
C ALA A 405 16.74 35.72 -13.37
N PHE A 406 16.45 35.23 -14.58
CA PHE A 406 15.86 33.91 -14.77
C PHE A 406 16.70 32.78 -14.16
N GLN A 407 18.03 32.90 -14.21
CA GLN A 407 18.94 31.91 -13.67
C GLN A 407 18.84 31.75 -12.15
N TRP A 408 18.47 32.81 -11.42
CA TRP A 408 18.15 32.74 -9.99
C TRP A 408 16.70 32.37 -9.74
N GLN A 409 15.77 32.91 -10.54
CA GLN A 409 14.34 32.64 -10.40
C GLN A 409 14.00 31.16 -10.61
N SER A 410 14.71 30.48 -11.52
CA SER A 410 14.53 29.05 -11.79
C SER A 410 15.05 28.12 -10.70
N MET A 411 15.75 28.62 -9.68
CA MET A 411 16.24 27.81 -8.55
C MET A 411 15.17 27.68 -7.46
N LEU A 412 15.14 26.53 -6.78
CA LEU A 412 14.28 26.33 -5.61
C LEU A 412 14.83 27.13 -4.42
N LYS A 413 14.02 28.06 -3.92
CA LYS A 413 14.40 28.96 -2.83
C LYS A 413 13.50 28.72 -1.63
N CYS A 414 14.09 28.74 -0.43
CA CYS A 414 13.34 28.70 0.81
C CYS A 414 13.49 30.06 1.50
N TYR A 415 12.37 30.63 1.94
CA TYR A 415 12.33 31.87 2.69
C TYR A 415 11.68 31.63 4.04
N TRP A 416 12.13 32.32 5.07
CA TRP A 416 11.31 32.53 6.26
C TRP A 416 10.50 33.82 6.06
N LYS A 417 9.19 33.72 6.18
CA LYS A 417 8.25 34.84 6.05
C LYS A 417 7.89 35.34 7.44
N GLU A 418 8.41 36.50 7.83
CA GLU A 418 8.21 37.06 9.18
C GLU A 418 6.74 37.42 9.46
N ASP A 419 5.95 37.71 8.43
CA ASP A 419 4.53 38.07 8.53
C ASP A 419 3.64 36.90 8.98
N ILE A 420 3.97 35.68 8.55
CA ILE A 420 3.27 34.44 8.93
C ILE A 420 4.08 33.59 9.93
N ASP A 421 5.28 34.03 10.27
CA ASP A 421 6.28 33.32 11.08
C ASP A 421 6.44 31.86 10.65
N ASP A 422 6.67 31.66 9.34
CA ASP A 422 6.72 30.35 8.73
C ASP A 422 7.62 30.28 7.49
N ALA A 423 8.04 29.06 7.13
CA ALA A 423 8.84 28.84 5.93
C ALA A 423 7.97 28.72 4.67
N SER A 424 8.43 29.33 3.58
CA SER A 424 7.83 29.26 2.24
C SER A 424 8.88 28.81 1.24
N MET A 425 8.48 27.93 0.32
CA MET A 425 9.26 27.55 -0.85
C MET A 425 8.78 28.35 -2.05
N GLU A 426 9.72 28.90 -2.82
CA GLU A 426 9.43 29.65 -4.04
C GLU A 426 10.33 29.18 -5.18
N ILE A 427 9.75 29.04 -6.37
CA ILE A 427 10.48 28.72 -7.60
C ILE A 427 9.75 29.35 -8.78
N ALA A 428 10.46 30.17 -9.55
CA ALA A 428 9.88 31.09 -10.52
C ALA A 428 8.70 31.88 -9.90
N ASP A 429 7.51 31.75 -10.46
CA ASP A 429 6.25 32.37 -10.01
C ASP A 429 5.48 31.54 -8.97
N ALA A 430 5.84 30.27 -8.75
CA ALA A 430 5.16 29.40 -7.80
C ALA A 430 5.63 29.67 -6.37
N LYS A 431 4.67 29.83 -5.46
CA LYS A 431 4.89 30.01 -4.01
C LYS A 431 4.08 28.98 -3.24
N LEU A 432 4.75 28.20 -2.41
CA LEU A 432 4.15 27.10 -1.65
C LEU A 432 4.59 27.19 -0.18
N PRO A 433 3.70 26.97 0.80
CA PRO A 433 4.13 26.82 2.19
C PRO A 433 5.03 25.59 2.34
N TYR A 434 5.99 25.64 3.26
CA TYR A 434 6.80 24.47 3.58
C TYR A 434 5.92 23.40 4.26
N GLY A 435 5.91 22.18 3.74
CA GLY A 435 4.93 21.17 4.14
C GLY A 435 5.17 20.48 5.49
N TYR A 436 6.36 20.65 6.07
CA TYR A 436 6.78 20.00 7.33
C TYR A 436 6.49 18.49 7.39
N GLU A 437 6.62 17.80 6.26
CA GLU A 437 6.58 16.33 6.25
C GLU A 437 7.91 15.80 6.74
N TYR A 438 7.89 14.90 7.72
CA TYR A 438 9.11 14.32 8.24
C TYR A 438 9.76 13.38 7.22
N LEU A 439 11.04 13.61 6.94
CA LEU A 439 11.84 12.83 5.97
C LEU A 439 12.96 12.00 6.64
N GLY A 440 13.15 12.15 7.95
CA GLY A 440 14.25 11.53 8.69
C GLY A 440 15.63 12.03 8.27
N ASN A 441 16.66 11.35 8.77
CA ASN A 441 18.08 11.65 8.52
C ASN A 441 18.68 10.68 7.48
N GLY A 442 17.97 10.44 6.39
CA GLY A 442 18.41 9.54 5.35
C GLY A 442 19.44 10.16 4.39
N PRO A 443 20.26 9.35 3.69
CA PRO A 443 21.12 9.85 2.63
C PRO A 443 20.32 10.60 1.57
N ARG A 444 20.92 11.68 1.07
CA ARG A 444 20.37 12.56 0.03
C ARG A 444 21.10 12.31 -1.29
N LEU A 445 20.34 12.39 -2.38
CA LEU A 445 20.90 12.34 -3.72
C LEU A 445 21.56 13.68 -4.06
N VAL A 446 22.61 13.63 -4.88
CA VAL A 446 23.27 14.82 -5.40
C VAL A 446 22.33 15.51 -6.38
N VAL A 447 22.13 16.82 -6.21
CA VAL A 447 21.29 17.63 -7.08
C VAL A 447 22.10 18.07 -8.29
N THR A 448 21.54 17.85 -9.49
CA THR A 448 22.17 18.19 -10.77
C THR A 448 21.34 19.23 -11.53
N PRO A 449 21.88 19.89 -12.56
CA PRO A 449 21.10 20.79 -13.41
C PRO A 449 19.87 20.13 -14.06
N LEU A 450 19.90 18.80 -14.27
CA LEU A 450 18.72 18.06 -14.74
C LEU A 450 17.64 17.97 -13.64
N THR A 451 18.05 17.76 -12.40
CA THR A 451 17.17 17.77 -11.22
C THR A 451 16.49 19.13 -11.05
N ASP A 452 17.21 20.23 -11.24
CA ASP A 452 16.64 21.59 -11.16
C ASP A 452 15.51 21.80 -12.17
N ARG A 453 15.68 21.31 -13.41
CA ARG A 453 14.63 21.37 -14.45
C ARG A 453 13.40 20.55 -14.06
N ILE A 454 13.60 19.42 -13.38
CA ILE A 454 12.49 18.62 -12.84
C ILE A 454 11.77 19.41 -11.74
N TYR A 455 12.48 20.11 -10.85
CA TYR A 455 11.85 20.95 -9.82
C TYR A 455 10.98 22.05 -10.41
N VAL A 456 11.48 22.77 -11.42
CA VAL A 456 10.68 23.78 -12.13
C VAL A 456 9.43 23.14 -12.73
N THR A 457 9.59 22.07 -13.52
CA THR A 457 8.48 21.42 -14.22
C THR A 457 7.43 20.86 -13.25
N ALA A 458 7.87 20.17 -12.19
CA ALA A 458 6.99 19.58 -11.20
C ALA A 458 6.23 20.64 -10.39
N THR A 459 6.92 21.70 -9.97
CA THR A 459 6.30 22.77 -9.17
C THR A 459 5.33 23.59 -10.00
N GLN A 460 5.68 23.89 -11.26
CA GLN A 460 4.81 24.61 -12.20
C GLN A 460 3.57 23.78 -12.56
N ALA A 461 3.73 22.49 -12.83
CA ALA A 461 2.59 21.60 -13.06
C ALA A 461 1.71 21.47 -11.81
N GLY A 462 2.31 21.41 -10.61
CA GLY A 462 1.57 21.37 -9.34
C GLY A 462 0.76 22.64 -9.08
N CYS A 463 1.38 23.81 -9.23
CA CYS A 463 0.75 25.11 -8.99
C CYS A 463 -0.29 25.44 -10.08
N GLY A 464 0.02 25.15 -11.35
CA GLY A 464 -0.91 25.32 -12.48
C GLY A 464 -2.18 24.48 -12.34
N ARG A 465 -2.12 23.32 -11.68
CA ARG A 465 -3.31 22.49 -11.39
C ARG A 465 -4.24 23.05 -10.32
N GLN A 466 -3.70 23.72 -9.31
CA GLN A 466 -4.53 24.43 -8.32
C GLN A 466 -5.29 25.61 -8.97
N GLY A 467 -4.73 26.23 -10.02
CA GLY A 467 -5.38 27.29 -10.79
C GLY A 467 -6.34 26.83 -11.89
N LEU A 468 -6.16 25.63 -12.46
CA LEU A 468 -6.90 25.15 -13.66
C LEU A 468 -7.83 23.95 -13.42
N GLY A 469 -7.90 23.37 -12.21
CA GLY A 469 -8.87 22.31 -11.89
C GLY A 469 -8.73 21.02 -12.72
N LEU A 470 -7.56 20.78 -13.33
CA LEU A 470 -7.30 19.58 -14.14
C LEU A 470 -6.74 18.45 -13.27
N GLY A 471 -7.58 17.43 -13.04
CA GLY A 471 -7.23 16.22 -12.30
C GLY A 471 -6.31 15.27 -13.10
N GLY A 472 -5.26 14.78 -12.44
CA GLY A 472 -4.43 13.65 -12.89
C GLY A 472 -2.96 13.81 -12.51
N LEU A 473 -2.41 12.91 -11.68
CA LEU A 473 -1.02 12.79 -11.14
C LEU A 473 -0.60 13.78 -10.04
N GLY A 474 -1.09 13.60 -8.82
CA GLY A 474 -0.69 14.42 -7.66
C GLY A 474 0.82 14.40 -7.38
N PHE A 475 1.54 15.44 -7.83
CA PHE A 475 2.86 15.79 -7.32
C PHE A 475 2.67 16.88 -6.28
N ARG A 476 2.73 16.52 -5.00
CA ARG A 476 3.09 17.49 -3.95
C ARG A 476 4.61 17.71 -4.08
N VAL A 477 5.07 18.94 -3.99
CA VAL A 477 6.52 19.22 -3.87
C VAL A 477 6.87 18.95 -2.42
N TRP A 478 7.39 17.74 -2.16
CA TRP A 478 7.83 17.31 -0.84
C TRP A 478 9.11 18.05 -0.52
N GLY A 479 9.12 18.87 0.54
CA GLY A 479 10.21 19.79 0.82
C GLY A 479 11.59 19.13 0.70
N LEU A 480 12.50 19.72 -0.07
CA LEU A 480 13.93 19.35 -0.24
C LEU A 480 14.30 17.89 -0.54
N GLY A 481 13.39 16.93 -0.50
CA GLY A 481 13.65 15.51 -0.59
C GLY A 481 12.86 14.91 -1.74
N PHE A 482 13.39 15.00 -2.95
CA PHE A 482 13.07 14.00 -3.95
C PHE A 482 13.95 12.78 -3.67
N ARG A 483 13.38 11.78 -3.01
CA ARG A 483 13.84 10.40 -3.21
C ARG A 483 13.04 9.86 -4.40
N VAL A 484 13.76 9.48 -5.45
CA VAL A 484 13.22 8.60 -6.50
C VAL A 484 13.00 7.23 -5.89
#